data_AF-A0A7R9SXJ2-F1
#
_entry.id   AF-A0A7R9SXJ2-F1
#
_cell.length_a   1.000
_cell.length_b   1.000
_cell.length_c   1.000
_cell.angle_alpha   90.00
_cell.angle_beta   90.00
_cell.angle_gamma   90.00
#
_symmetry.space_group_name_H-M   'P 1'
#
loop_
_entity.id
_entity.type
_entity.pdbx_description
1 polymer ?
#
loop_
_entity_poly.entity_id
_entity_poly.type
_entity_poly.pdbx_seq_one_letter_code
_entity_poly.pdbx_strand_id
1 'polypeptide(L)'
;YHTMALFVRSLSSSPPSHGPRLRPSLLRSRCRFMSSGSSRWNVRVSSSSSSPSPSPSSSSSSSSSLESVVSSLKWDEKGMLVAIAQDADTGMILMQAFANKDAVMNTVTSRKATWYSRSRDKLWIKGEESGNFIEVTSVYADCDGDSVIYLGKPRGPSCHTGAQTCYYTQLDGPDGAIANNQVKEHKKDFAHTHEHGAGAAPTATPTLLALQRTIADRANEPVVEGTKPSWTRRLLSNHELLCSKVREEADELCQALEKNEGVERATSEFGDVLYHSLVLLHAAGGDVNDALATLRARFNQSGVEEKASRK
;
A
#
# COMPACT_ATOMS: atom_id res chain seq x y z
N TYR A 1 22.02 17.68 24.06
CA TYR A 1 22.41 18.91 23.34
C TYR A 1 22.29 18.70 21.84
N HIS A 2 21.10 18.88 21.26
CA HIS A 2 20.81 19.58 20.01
C HIS A 2 19.32 19.44 19.73
N THR A 3 18.64 20.57 19.77
CA THR A 3 17.19 20.75 19.74
C THR A 3 16.80 20.98 18.27
N MET A 4 15.91 20.14 17.70
CA MET A 4 15.28 20.47 16.41
C MET A 4 14.27 21.59 16.63
N ALA A 5 14.66 22.80 16.25
CA ALA A 5 13.81 23.97 16.22
C ALA A 5 13.42 24.30 14.76
N LEU A 6 12.10 24.45 14.56
CA LEU A 6 11.45 25.48 13.75
C LEU A 6 11.73 25.53 12.24
N PHE A 7 10.71 25.20 11.43
CA PHE A 7 10.46 25.86 10.16
C PHE A 7 9.12 26.62 10.23
N VAL A 8 9.19 27.87 10.68
CA VAL A 8 8.14 28.89 10.50
C VAL A 8 8.84 30.23 10.24
N ARG A 9 8.64 30.80 9.04
CA ARG A 9 8.72 32.24 8.76
C ARG A 9 7.96 32.48 7.44
N SER A 10 6.79 33.12 7.45
CA SER A 10 6.52 34.57 7.61
C SER A 10 6.47 35.27 6.25
N LEU A 11 5.30 35.27 5.61
CA LEU A 11 4.98 36.14 4.47
C LEU A 11 4.61 37.54 5.00
N SER A 12 5.34 38.57 4.56
CA SER A 12 4.98 39.96 4.80
C SER A 12 4.03 40.45 3.70
N SER A 13 3.03 41.22 4.13
CA SER A 13 1.98 41.82 3.33
C SER A 13 2.38 43.21 2.81
N SER A 14 1.99 43.54 1.57
CA SER A 14 1.67 44.91 1.12
C SER A 14 0.71 44.86 -0.10
N PRO A 15 -0.40 45.64 -0.12
CA PRO A 15 -1.39 45.69 -1.22
C PRO A 15 -1.27 47.00 -2.05
N PRO A 16 -2.27 47.39 -2.89
CA PRO A 16 -2.38 47.05 -4.31
C PRO A 16 -2.32 48.27 -5.26
N SER A 17 -2.17 48.05 -6.58
CA SER A 17 -2.42 49.10 -7.59
C SER A 17 -3.54 48.68 -8.57
N HIS A 18 -4.39 49.65 -8.88
CA HIS A 18 -5.66 49.52 -9.59
C HIS A 18 -5.54 49.61 -11.13
N GLY A 19 -6.32 48.75 -11.82
CA GLY A 19 -7.14 49.10 -13.00
C GLY A 19 -6.64 48.63 -14.38
N PRO A 20 -7.50 48.57 -15.42
CA PRO A 20 -8.96 48.39 -15.44
C PRO A 20 -9.43 47.16 -16.26
N ARG A 21 -10.73 46.87 -16.12
CA ARG A 21 -11.51 45.80 -16.76
C ARG A 21 -11.73 46.03 -18.25
N LEU A 22 -11.69 44.95 -19.05
CA LEU A 22 -12.49 44.80 -20.28
C LEU A 22 -12.99 43.35 -20.40
N ARG A 23 -14.29 43.20 -20.71
CA ARG A 23 -15.02 42.01 -21.17
C ARG A 23 -15.91 42.49 -22.34
N PRO A 24 -16.58 41.61 -23.11
CA PRO A 24 -16.15 40.40 -23.79
C PRO A 24 -16.55 40.43 -25.28
N SER A 25 -16.02 39.57 -26.14
CA SER A 25 -16.61 39.33 -27.48
C SER A 25 -16.93 37.86 -27.69
N LEU A 26 -18.21 37.64 -28.00
CA LEU A 26 -18.80 36.40 -28.47
C LEU A 26 -18.37 36.17 -29.92
N LEU A 27 -17.93 34.97 -30.26
CA LEU A 27 -18.09 34.45 -31.62
C LEU A 27 -18.40 32.95 -31.58
N ARG A 28 -19.68 32.68 -31.86
CA ARG A 28 -20.18 31.38 -32.32
C ARG A 28 -19.62 31.14 -33.72
N SER A 29 -19.06 29.95 -33.95
CA SER A 29 -18.99 29.35 -35.28
C SER A 29 -19.40 27.89 -35.21
N ARG A 30 -20.57 27.62 -35.80
CA ARG A 30 -21.07 26.29 -36.19
C ARG A 30 -20.33 25.84 -37.45
N CYS A 31 -19.87 24.59 -37.49
CA CYS A 31 -19.68 23.79 -38.71
C CYS A 31 -20.20 22.39 -38.41
N ARG A 32 -21.43 22.07 -38.83
CA ARG A 32 -21.80 21.33 -40.06
C ARG A 32 -21.29 19.88 -40.09
N PHE A 33 -22.23 19.03 -39.71
CA PHE A 33 -22.39 17.64 -40.11
C PHE A 33 -22.26 17.48 -41.63
N MET A 34 -21.43 16.53 -42.08
CA MET A 34 -21.53 15.95 -43.42
C MET A 34 -21.58 14.43 -43.31
N SER A 35 -22.63 13.89 -43.91
CA SER A 35 -22.92 12.47 -44.10
C SER A 35 -22.38 12.05 -45.46
N SER A 36 -21.60 10.97 -45.49
CA SER A 36 -21.39 10.08 -46.64
C SER A 36 -20.61 8.87 -46.10
N GLY A 37 -20.84 7.63 -46.47
CA GLY A 37 -21.73 7.03 -47.43
C GLY A 37 -21.55 5.51 -47.27
N SER A 38 -22.64 4.79 -47.52
CA SER A 38 -22.74 3.35 -47.42
C SER A 38 -21.74 2.65 -48.33
N SER A 39 -21.05 1.62 -47.83
CA SER A 39 -20.44 0.59 -48.67
C SER A 39 -20.71 -0.77 -48.06
N ARG A 40 -21.66 -1.43 -48.70
CA ARG A 40 -22.21 -2.75 -48.42
C ARG A 40 -21.22 -3.79 -48.92
N TRP A 41 -20.57 -4.51 -48.00
CA TRP A 41 -19.82 -5.72 -48.34
C TRP A 41 -20.64 -6.95 -47.91
N ASN A 42 -21.21 -7.62 -48.92
CA ASN A 42 -21.73 -8.97 -48.80
C ASN A 42 -20.55 -9.94 -48.96
N VAL A 43 -20.23 -10.72 -47.93
CA VAL A 43 -19.46 -11.96 -48.11
C VAL A 43 -20.21 -13.09 -47.43
N ARG A 44 -20.33 -14.18 -48.21
CA ARG A 44 -21.15 -15.36 -47.97
C ARG A 44 -20.70 -16.13 -46.73
N VAL A 45 -21.70 -16.66 -46.04
CA VAL A 45 -21.58 -17.74 -45.06
C VAL A 45 -20.98 -18.98 -45.73
N SER A 46 -19.99 -19.58 -45.09
CA SER A 46 -19.63 -20.99 -45.29
C SER A 46 -19.47 -21.60 -43.90
N SER A 47 -20.42 -22.45 -43.57
CA SER A 47 -20.49 -23.26 -42.37
C SER A 47 -19.45 -24.38 -42.44
N SER A 48 -18.45 -24.34 -41.56
CA SER A 48 -17.68 -25.52 -41.17
C SER A 48 -17.80 -25.70 -39.66
N SER A 49 -18.71 -26.57 -39.28
CA SER A 49 -18.88 -27.07 -37.92
C SER A 49 -17.70 -27.98 -37.55
N SER A 50 -16.81 -27.47 -36.70
CA SER A 50 -15.88 -28.29 -35.93
C SER A 50 -15.81 -27.69 -34.53
N SER A 51 -16.65 -28.20 -33.63
CA SER A 51 -16.54 -27.93 -32.19
C SER A 51 -15.25 -28.59 -31.69
N PRO A 52 -14.28 -27.86 -31.12
CA PRO A 52 -13.27 -28.49 -30.30
C PRO A 52 -13.92 -28.83 -28.95
N SER A 53 -14.10 -30.13 -28.70
CA SER A 53 -14.34 -30.65 -27.36
C SER A 53 -13.23 -30.16 -26.43
N PRO A 54 -13.51 -29.71 -25.19
CA PRO A 54 -12.46 -29.35 -24.26
C PRO A 54 -11.74 -30.63 -23.82
N SER A 55 -10.53 -30.84 -24.33
CA SER A 55 -9.61 -31.89 -23.89
C SER A 55 -9.18 -31.64 -22.44
N PRO A 56 -9.25 -32.63 -21.53
CA PRO A 56 -8.77 -32.49 -20.17
C PRO A 56 -7.27 -32.78 -20.13
N SER A 57 -6.43 -31.86 -20.59
CA SER A 57 -4.98 -32.11 -20.62
C SER A 57 -4.09 -30.92 -20.27
N SER A 58 -4.65 -29.82 -19.76
CA SER A 58 -3.88 -28.63 -19.37
C SER A 58 -3.43 -28.62 -17.89
N SER A 59 -3.97 -29.50 -17.04
CA SER A 59 -3.66 -29.51 -15.61
C SER A 59 -2.36 -30.26 -15.25
N SER A 60 -2.03 -31.35 -15.96
CA SER A 60 -0.87 -32.19 -15.63
C SER A 60 0.47 -31.59 -16.01
N SER A 61 0.53 -30.75 -17.04
CA SER A 61 1.75 -30.05 -17.43
C SER A 61 2.11 -28.97 -16.40
N SER A 62 1.12 -28.20 -15.94
CA SER A 62 1.33 -27.14 -14.93
C SER A 62 1.83 -27.66 -13.57
N SER A 63 1.36 -28.83 -13.12
CA SER A 63 1.81 -29.44 -11.86
C SER A 63 3.26 -29.94 -11.96
N SER A 64 3.62 -30.58 -13.07
CA SER A 64 4.99 -31.06 -13.31
C SER A 64 6.01 -29.92 -13.42
N SER A 65 5.64 -28.80 -14.06
CA SER A 65 6.49 -27.61 -14.13
C SER A 65 6.67 -26.96 -12.76
N LEU A 66 5.61 -26.86 -11.95
CA LEU A 66 5.71 -26.35 -10.57
C LEU A 66 6.63 -27.22 -9.72
N GLU A 67 6.45 -28.54 -9.76
CA GLU A 67 7.32 -29.47 -9.02
C GLU A 67 8.78 -29.30 -9.41
N SER A 68 9.09 -29.16 -10.70
CA SER A 68 10.45 -28.92 -11.17
C SER A 68 11.03 -27.62 -10.61
N VAL A 69 10.26 -26.52 -10.65
CA VAL A 69 10.71 -25.22 -10.15
C VAL A 69 10.94 -25.27 -8.63
N VAL A 70 10.01 -25.81 -7.86
CA VAL A 70 10.16 -25.91 -6.40
C VAL A 70 11.32 -26.85 -6.04
N SER A 71 11.53 -27.94 -6.80
CA SER A 71 12.66 -28.84 -6.58
C SER A 71 14.02 -28.19 -6.87
N SER A 72 14.06 -27.14 -7.68
CA SER A 72 15.29 -26.41 -8.01
C SER A 72 15.73 -25.40 -6.94
N LEU A 73 14.86 -25.12 -5.95
CA LEU A 73 15.22 -24.29 -4.80
C LEU A 73 16.29 -24.99 -3.95
N LYS A 74 17.03 -24.19 -3.19
CA LYS A 74 18.09 -24.65 -2.31
C LYS A 74 17.49 -24.91 -0.92
N TRP A 75 17.60 -26.15 -0.48
CA TRP A 75 17.08 -26.62 0.80
C TRP A 75 18.26 -26.88 1.76
N ASP A 76 18.08 -26.57 3.03
CA ASP A 76 19.04 -26.90 4.06
C ASP A 76 19.13 -28.43 4.28
N GLU A 77 20.03 -28.87 5.17
CA GLU A 77 20.22 -30.28 5.51
C GLU A 77 18.96 -30.98 6.05
N LYS A 78 17.96 -30.20 6.49
CA LYS A 78 16.67 -30.68 7.01
C LYS A 78 15.56 -30.60 5.96
N GLY A 79 15.87 -30.23 4.72
CA GLY A 79 14.90 -30.08 3.63
C GLY A 79 14.05 -28.83 3.75
N MET A 80 14.58 -27.76 4.36
CA MET A 80 13.84 -26.54 4.68
C MET A 80 14.49 -25.30 4.07
N LEU A 81 13.70 -24.25 3.87
CA LEU A 81 14.15 -22.91 3.53
C LEU A 81 13.42 -21.86 4.38
N VAL A 82 13.90 -20.62 4.35
CA VAL A 82 13.25 -19.49 5.02
C VAL A 82 12.11 -18.95 4.15
N ALA A 83 10.92 -18.81 4.72
CA ALA A 83 9.78 -18.17 4.06
C ALA A 83 9.32 -16.93 4.83
N ILE A 84 9.28 -15.79 4.13
CA ILE A 84 8.92 -14.49 4.66
C ILE A 84 7.56 -14.08 4.09
N ALA A 85 6.58 -13.80 4.94
CA ALA A 85 5.31 -13.21 4.50
C ALA A 85 5.41 -11.68 4.49
N GLN A 86 5.04 -11.06 3.38
CA GLN A 86 5.05 -9.61 3.19
C GLN A 86 3.66 -9.12 2.75
N ASP A 87 3.19 -8.02 3.35
CA ASP A 87 1.95 -7.38 2.93
C ASP A 87 2.12 -6.76 1.54
N ALA A 88 1.26 -7.17 0.61
CA ALA A 88 1.33 -6.78 -0.79
C ALA A 88 0.96 -5.31 -1.08
N ASP A 89 0.30 -4.61 -0.17
CA ASP A 89 -0.02 -3.19 -0.31
C ASP A 89 1.02 -2.30 0.35
N THR A 90 1.44 -2.68 1.56
CA THR A 90 2.23 -1.81 2.43
C THR A 90 3.72 -2.10 2.34
N GLY A 91 4.10 -3.29 1.90
CA GLY A 91 5.48 -3.78 1.92
C GLY A 91 5.96 -4.19 3.31
N MET A 92 5.11 -4.13 4.35
CA MET A 92 5.46 -4.54 5.71
C MET A 92 5.75 -6.04 5.75
N ILE A 93 6.87 -6.41 6.38
CA ILE A 93 7.15 -7.81 6.70
C ILE A 93 6.21 -8.23 7.83
N LEU A 94 5.40 -9.25 7.59
CA LEU A 94 4.37 -9.72 8.50
C LEU A 94 4.95 -10.73 9.50
N MET A 95 5.63 -11.76 8.98
CA MET A 95 6.24 -12.81 9.78
C MET A 95 7.22 -13.63 8.94
N GLN A 96 8.03 -14.43 9.63
CA GLN A 96 8.91 -15.42 9.05
C GLN A 96 8.66 -16.78 9.71
N ALA A 97 8.71 -17.84 8.92
CA ALA A 97 8.80 -19.21 9.40
C ALA A 97 9.53 -20.07 8.37
N PHE A 98 9.76 -21.35 8.69
CA PHE A 98 10.40 -22.28 7.76
C PHE A 98 9.36 -22.98 6.88
N ALA A 99 9.71 -23.28 5.65
CA ALA A 99 8.90 -24.05 4.72
C ALA A 99 9.73 -25.21 4.17
N ASN A 100 9.11 -26.39 4.04
CA ASN A 100 9.65 -27.48 3.23
C ASN A 100 9.04 -27.41 1.81
N LYS A 101 9.43 -28.36 0.96
CA LYS A 101 8.91 -28.50 -0.41
C LYS A 101 7.37 -28.49 -0.47
N ASP A 102 6.74 -29.28 0.39
CA ASP A 102 5.27 -29.42 0.43
C ASP A 102 4.58 -28.12 0.87
N ALA A 103 5.17 -27.37 1.80
CA ALA A 103 4.64 -26.08 2.25
C ALA A 103 4.68 -25.03 1.13
N VAL A 104 5.78 -24.97 0.37
CA VAL A 104 5.89 -24.07 -0.80
C VAL A 104 4.89 -24.49 -1.88
N MET A 105 4.81 -25.78 -2.22
CA MET A 105 3.83 -26.29 -3.19
C MET A 105 2.39 -26.00 -2.77
N ASN A 106 2.05 -26.23 -1.50
CA ASN A 106 0.72 -25.92 -0.96
C ASN A 106 0.45 -24.42 -1.06
N THR A 107 1.41 -23.57 -0.70
CA THR A 107 1.23 -22.11 -0.78
C THR A 107 0.96 -21.64 -2.21
N VAL A 108 1.71 -22.14 -3.20
CA VAL A 108 1.52 -21.76 -4.61
C VAL A 108 0.16 -22.22 -5.14
N THR A 109 -0.30 -23.40 -4.73
CA THR A 109 -1.55 -24.00 -5.22
C THR A 109 -2.78 -23.46 -4.49
N SER A 110 -2.75 -23.39 -3.16
CA SER A 110 -3.88 -22.96 -2.33
C SER A 110 -4.01 -21.44 -2.20
N ARG A 111 -2.95 -20.70 -2.52
CA ARG A 111 -2.84 -19.25 -2.31
C ARG A 111 -3.04 -18.83 -0.85
N LYS A 112 -2.72 -19.72 0.09
CA LYS A 112 -2.66 -19.44 1.52
C LYS A 112 -1.26 -19.70 2.03
N ALA A 113 -0.72 -18.76 2.80
CA ALA A 113 0.62 -18.92 3.38
C ALA A 113 0.66 -20.19 4.26
N THR A 114 1.51 -21.13 3.85
CA THR A 114 1.68 -22.43 4.50
C THR A 114 3.13 -22.59 4.90
N TRP A 115 3.37 -23.04 6.13
CA TRP A 115 4.70 -23.32 6.66
C TRP A 115 4.80 -24.77 7.12
N TYR A 116 6.02 -25.15 7.47
CA TYR A 116 6.30 -26.43 8.10
C TYR A 116 6.76 -26.24 9.54
N SER A 117 6.01 -26.82 10.47
CA SER A 117 6.33 -26.74 11.90
C SER A 117 7.37 -27.80 12.26
N ARG A 118 8.61 -27.37 12.49
CA ARG A 118 9.73 -28.26 12.88
C ARG A 118 9.47 -29.03 14.18
N SER A 119 8.71 -28.45 15.11
CA SER A 119 8.42 -29.08 16.41
C SER A 119 7.23 -30.03 16.37
N ARG A 120 6.28 -29.81 15.44
CA ARG A 120 5.08 -30.64 15.29
C ARG A 120 5.15 -31.61 14.12
N ASP A 121 6.23 -31.53 13.34
CA ASP A 121 6.50 -32.33 12.14
C ASP A 121 5.31 -32.37 11.17
N LYS A 122 4.72 -31.19 10.91
CA LYS A 122 3.53 -31.07 10.07
C LYS A 122 3.43 -29.72 9.37
N LEU A 123 2.68 -29.72 8.27
CA LEU A 123 2.22 -28.49 7.63
C LEU A 123 1.30 -27.68 8.53
N TRP A 124 1.37 -26.36 8.39
CA TRP A 124 0.52 -25.42 9.10
C TRP A 124 0.14 -24.28 8.16
N ILE A 125 -1.16 -24.13 7.88
CA ILE A 125 -1.66 -23.02 7.08
C ILE A 125 -2.00 -21.86 8.03
N LYS A 126 -1.49 -20.65 7.73
CA LYS A 126 -1.75 -19.47 8.56
C LYS A 126 -3.24 -19.25 8.70
N GLY A 127 -3.72 -19.15 9.94
CA GLY A 127 -5.11 -18.76 10.19
C GLY A 127 -6.12 -19.90 10.19
N GLU A 128 -5.72 -21.17 10.06
CA GLU A 128 -6.65 -22.31 10.21
C GLU A 128 -7.41 -22.29 11.54
N GLU A 129 -6.72 -21.93 12.62
CA GLU A 129 -7.31 -21.86 13.96
C GLU A 129 -7.91 -20.47 14.25
N SER A 130 -7.30 -19.40 13.75
CA SER A 130 -7.65 -18.02 14.14
C SER A 130 -8.52 -17.26 13.14
N GLY A 131 -8.73 -17.79 11.93
CA GLY A 131 -9.34 -17.08 10.80
C GLY A 131 -8.42 -16.02 10.15
N ASN A 132 -7.26 -15.72 10.75
CA ASN A 132 -6.37 -14.67 10.25
C ASN A 132 -5.43 -15.22 9.17
N PHE A 133 -5.96 -15.47 7.98
CA PHE A 133 -5.22 -15.98 6.84
C PHE A 133 -4.27 -14.92 6.25
N ILE A 134 -3.27 -15.37 5.51
CA ILE A 134 -2.50 -14.54 4.58
C ILE A 134 -2.76 -15.08 3.18
N GLU A 135 -3.45 -14.30 2.36
CA GLU A 135 -3.83 -14.66 0.99
C GLU A 135 -2.70 -14.29 0.04
N VAL A 136 -1.96 -15.30 -0.40
CA VAL A 136 -0.73 -15.14 -1.17
C VAL A 136 -1.06 -14.85 -2.64
N THR A 137 -0.65 -13.68 -3.13
CA THR A 137 -0.79 -13.30 -4.53
C THR A 137 0.36 -13.81 -5.39
N SER A 138 1.57 -13.85 -4.83
CA SER A 138 2.77 -14.30 -5.54
C SER A 138 3.82 -14.84 -4.58
N VAL A 139 4.67 -15.73 -5.11
CA VAL A 139 5.83 -16.28 -4.40
C VAL A 139 7.07 -15.92 -5.21
N TYR A 140 8.06 -15.33 -4.56
CA TYR A 140 9.35 -14.99 -5.15
C TYR A 140 10.44 -15.77 -4.44
N ALA A 141 11.40 -16.33 -5.18
CA ALA A 141 12.64 -16.82 -4.61
C ALA A 141 13.68 -15.69 -4.61
N ASP A 142 14.64 -15.75 -3.69
CA ASP A 142 15.83 -14.89 -3.74
C ASP A 142 16.85 -15.37 -4.80
N CYS A 143 18.01 -14.71 -4.87
CA CYS A 143 18.92 -14.87 -6.00
C CYS A 143 19.68 -16.21 -6.02
N ASP A 144 19.88 -16.87 -4.87
CA ASP A 144 20.48 -18.19 -4.76
C ASP A 144 19.47 -19.28 -4.33
N GLY A 145 18.20 -18.90 -4.15
CA GLY A 145 17.05 -19.78 -4.02
C GLY A 145 16.94 -20.46 -2.67
N ASP A 146 17.59 -19.96 -1.62
CA ASP A 146 17.50 -20.50 -0.25
C ASP A 146 16.51 -19.74 0.65
N SER A 147 15.81 -18.75 0.09
CA SER A 147 14.72 -18.03 0.73
C SER A 147 13.60 -17.70 -0.24
N VAL A 148 12.38 -17.59 0.29
CA VAL A 148 11.20 -17.16 -0.47
C VAL A 148 10.41 -16.07 0.22
N ILE A 149 9.81 -15.18 -0.58
CA ILE A 149 8.82 -14.21 -0.15
C ILE A 149 7.43 -14.69 -0.57
N TYR A 150 6.53 -14.82 0.39
CA TYR A 150 5.10 -14.92 0.19
C TYR A 150 4.49 -13.51 0.21
N LEU A 151 4.31 -12.93 -0.97
CA LEU A 151 3.66 -11.63 -1.11
C LEU A 151 2.15 -11.85 -1.07
N GLY A 152 1.45 -11.23 -0.13
CA GLY A 152 0.02 -11.49 0.06
C GLY A 152 -0.72 -10.49 0.93
N LYS A 153 -2.03 -10.68 1.08
CA LYS A 153 -2.89 -9.84 1.93
C LYS A 153 -3.23 -10.54 3.25
N PRO A 154 -2.89 -9.98 4.42
CA PRO A 154 -3.36 -10.51 5.69
C PRO A 154 -4.84 -10.20 5.90
N ARG A 155 -5.59 -11.17 6.40
CA ARG A 155 -6.94 -11.00 6.95
C ARG A 155 -6.82 -10.84 8.45
N GLY A 156 -6.78 -9.60 8.95
CA GLY A 156 -6.56 -9.33 10.38
C GLY A 156 -5.10 -9.51 10.80
N PRO A 157 -4.81 -9.54 12.11
CA PRO A 157 -3.43 -9.52 12.61
C PRO A 157 -2.66 -10.81 12.28
N SER A 158 -1.41 -10.64 11.83
CA SER A 158 -0.54 -11.76 11.51
C SER A 158 0.06 -12.40 12.76
N CYS A 159 0.29 -11.62 13.81
CA CYS A 159 0.85 -12.12 15.06
C CYS A 159 -0.23 -12.66 16.01
N HIS A 160 0.11 -13.68 16.78
CA HIS A 160 -0.76 -14.23 17.84
C HIS A 160 -0.98 -13.25 19.00
N THR A 161 -0.15 -12.19 19.11
CA THR A 161 -0.36 -11.10 20.05
C THR A 161 -1.43 -10.12 19.58
N GLY A 162 -2.03 -10.30 18.40
CA GLY A 162 -2.93 -9.30 17.83
C GLY A 162 -2.20 -8.14 17.12
N ALA A 163 -0.87 -8.12 17.12
CA ALA A 163 -0.10 -7.20 16.29
C ALA A 163 -0.18 -7.56 14.80
N GLN A 164 -0.09 -6.55 13.94
CA GLN A 164 -0.11 -6.74 12.47
C GLN A 164 1.11 -7.50 11.95
N THR A 165 2.27 -7.31 12.58
CA THR A 165 3.54 -7.97 12.27
C THR A 165 4.12 -8.62 13.53
N CYS A 166 4.96 -9.64 13.38
CA CYS A 166 5.80 -10.16 14.46
C CYS A 166 7.00 -9.24 14.79
N TYR A 167 7.35 -8.31 13.91
CA TYR A 167 8.53 -7.43 14.02
C TYR A 167 8.21 -6.09 14.70
N TYR A 168 7.61 -6.16 15.88
CA TYR A 168 7.15 -4.97 16.65
C TYR A 168 8.14 -4.52 17.75
N THR A 169 9.26 -5.23 17.93
CA THR A 169 10.29 -4.85 18.92
C THR A 169 11.51 -4.29 18.19
N GLN A 170 11.73 -2.98 18.31
CA GLN A 170 12.97 -2.36 17.85
C GLN A 170 14.12 -2.70 18.80
N LEU A 171 15.27 -3.11 18.26
CA LEU A 171 16.44 -3.42 19.06
C LEU A 171 17.25 -2.17 19.40
N ASP A 172 17.48 -1.32 18.40
CA ASP A 172 18.20 -0.07 18.49
C ASP A 172 17.25 1.11 18.76
N GLY A 173 17.76 2.21 19.31
CA GLY A 173 16.99 3.44 19.52
C GLY A 173 16.77 3.81 20.99
N PRO A 174 16.32 5.06 21.26
CA PRO A 174 16.21 5.60 22.62
C PRO A 174 15.35 4.76 23.56
N ASP A 175 14.29 4.15 23.02
CA ASP A 175 13.35 3.29 23.74
C ASP A 175 13.42 1.81 23.30
N GLY A 176 14.48 1.42 22.58
CA GLY A 176 14.67 0.07 22.03
C GLY A 176 15.06 -0.99 23.06
N ALA A 177 15.09 -2.26 22.64
CA ALA A 177 15.45 -3.39 23.52
C ALA A 177 16.85 -3.26 24.14
N ILE A 178 17.80 -2.67 23.40
CA ILE A 178 19.16 -2.40 23.91
C ILE A 178 19.13 -1.37 25.03
N ALA A 179 18.37 -0.27 24.87
CA ALA A 179 18.22 0.76 25.90
C ALA A 179 17.56 0.22 27.18
N ASN A 180 16.62 -0.71 27.01
CA ASN A 180 15.87 -1.33 28.11
C ASN A 180 16.48 -2.65 28.61
N ASN A 181 17.62 -3.07 28.05
CA ASN A 181 18.34 -4.32 28.32
C ASN A 181 17.48 -5.60 28.30
N GLN A 182 16.39 -5.60 27.51
CA GLN A 182 15.45 -6.71 27.42
C GLN A 182 14.75 -6.72 26.06
N VAL A 183 14.67 -7.90 25.43
CA VAL A 183 13.68 -8.15 24.38
C VAL A 183 12.38 -8.49 25.10
N LYS A 184 11.33 -7.68 24.91
CA LYS A 184 10.04 -7.90 25.58
C LYS A 184 9.46 -9.26 25.18
N GLU A 185 9.54 -10.24 26.06
CA GLU A 185 8.77 -11.49 25.94
C GLU A 185 7.30 -11.19 26.24
N HIS A 186 6.49 -10.93 25.20
CA HIS A 186 5.05 -10.82 25.40
C HIS A 186 4.43 -12.21 25.53
N LYS A 187 4.32 -12.71 26.77
CA LYS A 187 3.36 -13.76 27.13
C LYS A 187 1.94 -13.17 27.04
N LYS A 188 1.15 -13.70 26.09
CA LYS A 188 -0.34 -13.73 25.97
C LYS A 188 -1.22 -12.50 26.29
N ASP A 189 -0.72 -11.38 26.80
CA ASP A 189 -1.57 -10.33 27.37
C ASP A 189 -1.78 -9.09 26.48
N PHE A 190 -1.51 -9.19 25.17
CA PHE A 190 -2.10 -8.23 24.21
C PHE A 190 -3.56 -8.62 23.91
N ALA A 191 -4.37 -8.70 24.95
CA ALA A 191 -5.81 -8.79 24.81
C ALA A 191 -6.34 -7.38 24.48
N HIS A 192 -6.75 -7.17 23.24
CA HIS A 192 -7.73 -6.14 22.81
C HIS A 192 -7.51 -4.68 23.25
N THR A 193 -6.28 -4.23 23.48
CA THR A 193 -6.03 -2.79 23.54
C THR A 193 -5.77 -2.26 22.12
N HIS A 194 -6.83 -1.74 21.50
CA HIS A 194 -6.70 -0.61 20.58
C HIS A 194 -6.16 0.59 21.38
N GLU A 195 -4.92 0.50 21.85
CA GLU A 195 -4.26 1.60 22.53
C GLU A 195 -3.78 2.59 21.47
N HIS A 196 -4.73 3.45 21.07
CA HIS A 196 -4.51 4.77 20.48
C HIS A 196 -3.87 5.72 21.50
N GLY A 197 -2.84 5.25 22.20
CA GLY A 197 -2.03 6.04 23.12
C GLY A 197 -0.74 6.45 22.42
N ALA A 198 -0.42 7.73 22.49
CA ALA A 198 0.84 8.31 22.08
C ALA A 198 2.01 7.59 22.79
N GLY A 199 2.54 6.53 22.19
CA GLY A 199 3.60 5.72 22.80
C GLY A 199 3.69 4.25 22.38
N ALA A 200 2.86 3.72 21.48
CA ALA A 200 3.08 2.33 21.04
C ALA A 200 4.43 2.21 20.30
N ALA A 201 5.24 1.24 20.73
CA ALA A 201 6.64 1.06 20.36
C ALA A 201 6.89 1.14 18.85
N PRO A 202 8.08 1.63 18.44
CA PRO A 202 8.50 1.62 17.04
C PRO A 202 8.44 0.19 16.50
N THR A 203 7.63 0.02 15.47
CA THR A 203 7.50 -1.21 14.67
C THR A 203 8.24 -0.99 13.37
N ALA A 204 8.66 -2.06 12.69
CA ALA A 204 9.22 -2.00 11.32
C ALA A 204 8.15 -1.59 10.28
N THR A 205 7.60 -0.40 10.45
CA THR A 205 6.46 0.13 9.70
C THR A 205 6.96 0.97 8.53
N PRO A 206 6.45 0.74 7.30
CA PRO A 206 6.72 1.59 6.14
C PRO A 206 6.41 3.07 6.39
N THR A 207 7.19 3.97 5.78
CA THR A 207 7.12 5.44 6.01
C THR A 207 5.71 6.01 5.92
N LEU A 208 4.94 5.63 4.89
CA LEU A 208 3.59 6.16 4.67
C LEU A 208 2.61 5.75 5.78
N LEU A 209 2.73 4.52 6.28
CA LEU A 209 1.93 4.03 7.41
C LEU A 209 2.36 4.66 8.73
N ALA A 210 3.66 4.87 8.92
CA ALA A 210 4.17 5.58 10.10
C ALA A 210 3.63 7.03 10.15
N LEU A 211 3.54 7.68 8.98
CA LEU A 211 2.94 9.00 8.85
C LEU A 211 1.43 8.97 9.17
N GLN A 212 0.67 8.02 8.61
CA GLN A 212 -0.76 7.87 8.94
C GLN A 212 -0.98 7.72 10.45
N ARG A 213 -0.17 6.89 11.12
CA ARG A 213 -0.26 6.70 12.56
C ARG A 213 0.01 8.01 13.32
N THR A 214 1.05 8.75 12.92
CA THR A 214 1.36 10.06 13.50
C THR A 214 0.21 11.05 13.32
N ILE A 215 -0.47 11.03 12.17
CA ILE A 215 -1.66 11.87 11.91
C ILE A 215 -2.80 11.49 12.86
N ALA A 216 -3.08 10.20 13.03
CA ALA A 216 -4.10 9.71 13.96
C ALA A 216 -3.77 10.05 15.42
N ASP A 217 -2.52 9.92 15.84
CA ASP A 217 -2.08 10.29 17.19
C ASP A 217 -2.29 11.80 17.43
N ARG A 218 -1.91 12.66 16.47
CA ARG A 218 -2.14 14.11 16.53
C ARG A 218 -3.61 14.50 16.44
N ALA A 219 -4.44 13.69 15.78
CA ALA A 219 -5.89 13.88 15.77
C ALA A 219 -6.52 13.69 17.16
N ASN A 220 -5.87 12.92 18.04
CA ASN A 220 -6.31 12.70 19.41
C ASN A 220 -5.61 13.59 20.43
N GLU A 221 -4.72 14.48 19.99
CA GLU A 221 -4.00 15.40 20.87
C GLU A 221 -4.98 16.31 21.63
N PRO A 222 -4.85 16.42 22.97
CA PRO A 222 -5.70 17.30 23.76
C PRO A 222 -5.42 18.76 23.40
N VAL A 223 -6.47 19.53 23.16
CA VAL A 223 -6.33 20.97 22.93
C VAL A 223 -6.23 21.65 24.29
N VAL A 224 -5.01 22.02 24.68
CA VAL A 224 -4.75 22.74 25.94
C VAL A 224 -4.96 24.24 25.71
N GLU A 225 -5.85 24.84 26.49
CA GLU A 225 -6.17 26.26 26.43
C GLU A 225 -4.90 27.11 26.61
N GLY A 226 -4.72 28.12 25.75
CA GLY A 226 -3.54 28.99 25.74
C GLY A 226 -2.34 28.45 24.95
N THR A 227 -2.39 27.23 24.41
CA THR A 227 -1.34 26.66 23.55
C THR A 227 -1.78 26.56 22.09
N LYS A 228 -0.81 26.66 21.16
CA LYS A 228 -1.09 26.43 19.73
C LYS A 228 -1.12 24.93 19.48
N PRO A 229 -2.19 24.38 18.88
CA PRO A 229 -2.24 22.96 18.53
C PRO A 229 -1.18 22.63 17.46
N SER A 230 -0.85 21.34 17.32
CA SER A 230 0.00 20.88 16.22
C SER A 230 -0.58 21.26 14.84
N TRP A 231 0.28 21.37 13.83
CA TRP A 231 -0.14 21.71 12.46
C TRP A 231 -1.23 20.77 11.95
N THR A 232 -1.05 19.47 12.15
CA THR A 232 -2.04 18.44 11.80
C THR A 232 -3.37 18.68 12.50
N ARG A 233 -3.36 18.95 13.81
CA ARG A 233 -4.57 19.22 14.59
C ARG A 233 -5.30 20.48 14.12
N ARG A 234 -4.56 21.53 13.73
CA ARG A 234 -5.11 22.75 13.12
C ARG A 234 -5.77 22.49 11.76
N LEU A 235 -5.16 21.66 10.93
CA LEU A 235 -5.73 21.28 9.64
C LEU A 235 -7.04 20.49 9.84
N LEU A 236 -7.04 19.53 10.77
CA LEU A 236 -8.21 18.71 11.08
C LEU A 236 -9.37 19.52 11.68
N SER A 237 -9.11 20.63 12.36
CA SER A 237 -10.16 21.52 12.89
C SER A 237 -10.69 22.54 11.88
N ASN A 238 -10.06 22.67 10.70
CA ASN A 238 -10.48 23.60 9.65
C ASN A 238 -10.39 22.95 8.27
N HIS A 239 -11.49 22.36 7.82
CA HIS A 239 -11.58 21.67 6.54
C HIS A 239 -11.37 22.60 5.33
N GLU A 240 -11.75 23.87 5.43
CA GLU A 240 -11.53 24.85 4.37
C GLU A 240 -10.03 25.08 4.14
N LEU A 241 -9.29 25.30 5.24
CA LEU A 241 -7.83 25.43 5.22
C LEU A 241 -7.16 24.15 4.70
N LEU A 242 -7.59 22.98 5.19
CA LEU A 242 -7.04 21.70 4.73
C LEU A 242 -7.24 21.49 3.23
N CYS A 243 -8.46 21.68 2.73
CA CYS A 243 -8.73 21.58 1.30
C CYS A 243 -7.97 22.63 0.49
N SER A 244 -7.76 23.83 1.04
CA SER A 244 -6.93 24.86 0.41
C SER A 244 -5.49 24.39 0.26
N LYS A 245 -4.88 23.87 1.33
CA LYS A 245 -3.50 23.37 1.29
C LYS A 245 -3.35 22.21 0.32
N VAL A 246 -4.26 21.23 0.31
CA VAL A 246 -4.21 20.13 -0.68
C VAL A 246 -4.18 20.66 -2.13
N ARG A 247 -4.98 21.69 -2.44
CA ARG A 247 -4.99 22.29 -3.78
C ARG A 247 -3.73 23.10 -4.06
N GLU A 248 -3.24 23.83 -3.08
CA GLU A 248 -2.00 24.62 -3.16
C GLU A 248 -0.81 23.71 -3.47
N GLU A 249 -0.57 22.66 -2.69
CA GLU A 249 0.60 21.78 -2.92
C GLU A 249 0.50 21.02 -4.26
N ALA A 250 -0.72 20.66 -4.67
CA ALA A 250 -0.93 20.01 -5.97
C ALA A 250 -0.62 20.96 -7.14
N ASP A 251 -0.94 22.25 -6.98
CA ASP A 251 -0.59 23.28 -7.96
C ASP A 251 0.91 23.58 -7.93
N GLU A 252 1.54 23.68 -6.75
CA GLU A 252 2.99 23.88 -6.61
C GLU A 252 3.79 22.73 -7.23
N LEU A 253 3.32 21.49 -7.09
CA LEU A 253 3.90 20.33 -7.80
C LEU A 253 3.84 20.49 -9.33
N CYS A 254 2.72 20.96 -9.87
CA CYS A 254 2.60 21.23 -11.31
C CYS A 254 3.53 22.37 -11.72
N GLN A 255 3.56 23.46 -10.95
CA GLN A 255 4.40 24.62 -11.22
C GLN A 255 5.89 24.27 -11.20
N ALA A 256 6.33 23.38 -10.29
CA ALA A 256 7.71 22.93 -10.22
C ALA A 256 8.17 22.30 -11.54
N LEU A 257 7.27 21.59 -12.23
CA LEU A 257 7.51 21.05 -13.58
C LEU A 257 7.44 22.15 -14.64
N GLU A 258 6.35 22.93 -14.67
CA GLU A 258 6.08 23.94 -15.71
C GLU A 258 7.15 25.04 -15.77
N LYS A 259 7.66 25.43 -14.61
CA LYS A 259 8.72 26.45 -14.47
C LYS A 259 10.13 25.86 -14.46
N ASN A 260 10.25 24.54 -14.60
CA ASN A 260 11.53 23.83 -14.62
C ASN A 260 12.39 24.11 -13.37
N GLU A 261 11.76 24.05 -12.18
CA GLU A 261 12.40 24.31 -10.88
C GLU A 261 13.29 23.14 -10.40
N GLY A 262 13.24 22.00 -11.10
CA GLY A 262 14.09 20.85 -10.89
C GLY A 262 13.46 19.75 -10.02
N VAL A 263 14.13 18.59 -10.02
CA VAL A 263 13.62 17.36 -9.37
C VAL A 263 13.52 17.49 -7.85
N GLU A 264 14.40 18.26 -7.23
CA GLU A 264 14.40 18.46 -5.77
C GLU A 264 13.13 19.19 -5.32
N ARG A 265 12.80 20.30 -5.99
CA ARG A 265 11.59 21.07 -5.73
C ARG A 265 10.33 20.23 -5.98
N ALA A 266 10.25 19.57 -7.14
CA ALA A 266 9.12 18.68 -7.44
C ALA A 266 8.96 17.53 -6.42
N THR A 267 10.06 16.97 -5.91
CA THR A 267 10.03 15.91 -4.89
C THR A 267 9.52 16.45 -3.55
N SER A 268 9.95 17.66 -3.16
CA SER A 268 9.45 18.33 -1.95
C SER A 268 7.94 18.57 -2.04
N GLU A 269 7.46 19.17 -3.13
CA GLU A 269 6.03 19.44 -3.33
C GLU A 269 5.20 18.16 -3.38
N PHE A 270 5.72 17.10 -4.01
CA PHE A 270 5.05 15.80 -3.99
C PHE A 270 4.95 15.24 -2.56
N GLY A 271 5.98 15.44 -1.73
CA GLY A 271 5.94 15.12 -0.31
C GLY A 271 4.81 15.85 0.44
N ASP A 272 4.64 17.15 0.17
CA ASP A 272 3.59 17.96 0.79
C ASP A 272 2.19 17.58 0.28
N VAL A 273 2.05 17.22 -1.00
CA VAL A 273 0.81 16.62 -1.55
C VAL A 273 0.47 15.33 -0.81
N LEU A 274 1.43 14.42 -0.64
CA LEU A 274 1.21 13.16 0.07
C LEU A 274 0.79 13.42 1.52
N TYR A 275 1.48 14.32 2.23
CA TYR A 275 1.16 14.68 3.60
C TYR A 275 -0.27 15.22 3.75
N HIS A 276 -0.61 16.28 3.02
CA HIS A 276 -1.91 16.94 3.16
C HIS A 276 -3.04 16.03 2.67
N SER A 277 -2.81 15.20 1.64
CA SER A 277 -3.79 14.21 1.18
C SER A 277 -4.07 13.13 2.23
N LEU A 278 -3.06 12.69 2.99
CA LEU A 278 -3.25 11.74 4.10
C LEU A 278 -4.05 12.36 5.25
N VAL A 279 -3.80 13.63 5.57
CA VAL A 279 -4.61 14.36 6.58
C VAL A 279 -6.06 14.51 6.11
N LEU A 280 -6.27 14.82 4.82
CA LEU A 280 -7.60 14.89 4.23
C LEU A 280 -8.32 13.53 4.25
N LEU A 281 -7.63 12.45 3.88
CA LEU A 281 -8.19 11.11 3.91
C LEU A 281 -8.61 10.71 5.33
N HIS A 282 -7.77 11.01 6.33
CA HIS A 282 -8.11 10.78 7.74
C HIS A 282 -9.34 11.59 8.18
N ALA A 283 -9.42 12.87 7.81
CA ALA A 283 -10.59 13.71 8.10
C ALA A 283 -11.89 13.17 7.47
N ALA A 284 -11.78 12.51 6.31
CA ALA A 284 -12.89 11.82 5.65
C ALA A 284 -13.20 10.43 6.25
N GLY A 285 -12.45 9.97 7.25
CA GLY A 285 -12.61 8.66 7.88
C GLY A 285 -12.01 7.49 7.09
N GLY A 286 -11.13 7.78 6.11
CA GLY A 286 -10.48 6.76 5.29
C GLY A 286 -9.11 6.31 5.82
N ASP A 287 -8.62 5.21 5.26
CA ASP A 287 -7.33 4.60 5.59
C ASP A 287 -6.45 4.47 4.32
N VAL A 288 -5.13 4.72 4.44
CA VAL A 288 -4.20 4.61 3.30
C VAL A 288 -4.14 3.18 2.76
N ASN A 289 -4.39 2.17 3.59
CA ASN A 289 -4.46 0.79 3.14
C ASN A 289 -5.56 0.57 2.10
N ASP A 290 -6.69 1.26 2.24
CA ASP A 290 -7.79 1.20 1.26
C ASP A 290 -7.41 1.92 -0.04
N ALA A 291 -6.68 3.04 0.06
CA ALA A 291 -6.15 3.74 -1.10
C ALA A 291 -5.11 2.89 -1.85
N LEU A 292 -4.20 2.22 -1.15
CA LEU A 292 -3.21 1.31 -1.72
C LEU A 292 -3.88 0.09 -2.36
N ALA A 293 -4.89 -0.50 -1.70
CA ALA A 293 -5.67 -1.59 -2.26
C ALA A 293 -6.40 -1.16 -3.55
N THR A 294 -6.93 0.06 -3.58
CA THR A 294 -7.54 0.65 -4.78
C THR A 294 -6.54 0.82 -5.91
N LEU A 295 -5.32 1.29 -5.62
CA LEU A 295 -4.25 1.38 -6.62
C LEU A 295 -3.86 0.01 -7.15
N ARG A 296 -3.69 -0.98 -6.27
CA ARG A 296 -3.33 -2.34 -6.66
C ARG A 296 -4.37 -2.98 -7.58
N ALA A 297 -5.65 -2.78 -7.31
CA ALA A 297 -6.73 -3.29 -8.15
C ALA A 297 -6.64 -2.76 -9.60
N ARG A 298 -6.04 -1.58 -9.81
CA ARG A 298 -5.88 -0.96 -11.13
C ARG A 298 -4.65 -1.43 -11.90
N PHE A 299 -3.66 -2.08 -11.27
CA PHE A 299 -2.44 -2.49 -11.99
C PHE A 299 -2.71 -3.47 -13.15
N ASN A 300 -3.77 -4.27 -13.07
CA ASN A 300 -4.15 -5.23 -14.10
C ASN A 300 -5.21 -4.71 -15.08
N GLN A 301 -5.55 -3.41 -15.02
CA GLN A 301 -6.54 -2.80 -15.89
C GLN A 301 -5.91 -1.58 -16.57
N SER A 302 -5.76 -1.61 -17.89
CA SER A 302 -5.25 -0.44 -18.60
C SER A 302 -6.23 0.73 -18.44
N GLY A 303 -5.71 1.96 -18.40
CA GLY A 303 -6.56 3.17 -18.33
C GLY A 303 -7.51 3.34 -19.52
N VAL A 304 -7.28 2.59 -20.62
CA VAL A 304 -8.19 2.51 -21.78
C VAL A 304 -9.35 1.56 -21.49
N GLU A 305 -9.08 0.38 -20.92
CA GLU A 305 -10.10 -0.60 -20.52
C GLU A 305 -10.99 -0.08 -19.39
N GLU A 306 -10.40 0.62 -18.40
CA GLU A 306 -11.16 1.27 -17.33
C GLU A 306 -12.15 2.30 -17.89
N LYS A 307 -11.70 3.17 -18.80
CA LYS A 307 -12.57 4.16 -19.44
C LYS A 307 -13.66 3.53 -20.32
N ALA A 308 -13.39 2.37 -20.94
CA ALA A 308 -14.38 1.65 -21.73
C ALA A 308 -15.49 1.02 -20.87
N SER A 309 -15.16 0.58 -19.66
CA SER A 309 -16.13 -0.06 -18.73
C SER A 309 -17.12 0.91 -18.06
N ARG A 310 -16.90 2.23 -18.17
CA ARG A 310 -17.73 3.28 -17.56
C ARG A 310 -18.79 3.86 -18.52
N LYS A 311 -18.89 3.35 -19.75
CA LYS A 311 -19.91 3.74 -20.74
C LYS A 311 -21.08 2.78 -20.73
#